data_AF-A0A917CE23-F1
#
_entry.id   AF-A0A917CE23-F1
#
_cell.length_a   1.000
_cell.length_b   1.000
_cell.length_c   1.000
_cell.angle_alpha   90.00
_cell.angle_beta   90.00
_cell.angle_gamma   90.00
#
_symmetry.space_group_name_H-M   'P 1'
#
loop_
_entity.id
_entity.type
_entity.pdbx_description
1 polymer ?
#
loop_
_entity_poly.entity_id
_entity_poly.type
_entity_poly.pdbx_seq_one_letter_code
_entity_poly.pdbx_strand_id
1 'polypeptide(L)'
;MKKMLTVSLFMFSASVFAMDAEQLKESDLQACQSKAQSVPEGSLDQFNKTCECEVENTDYEALAEARKSGDLKKVKALKAEAAEKCEVDVM
;
A
#
# COMPACT_ATOMS: atom_id res chain seq x y z
N MET A 1 -40.33 28.09 22.41
CA MET A 1 -40.13 26.68 21.98
C MET A 1 -38.89 26.62 21.10
N LYS A 2 -37.70 26.41 21.67
CA LYS A 2 -36.42 26.43 20.94
C LYS A 2 -35.99 24.98 20.73
N LYS A 3 -36.23 24.46 19.52
CA LYS A 3 -35.98 23.06 19.15
C LYS A 3 -34.47 22.81 19.20
N MET A 4 -34.05 22.08 20.22
CA MET A 4 -32.68 21.61 20.41
C MET A 4 -32.47 20.46 19.41
N LEU A 5 -31.85 20.77 18.27
CA LEU A 5 -31.39 19.78 17.29
C LEU A 5 -30.18 19.07 17.89
N THR A 6 -30.43 17.97 18.58
CA THR A 6 -29.40 17.02 19.00
C THR A 6 -28.80 16.42 17.71
N VAL A 7 -27.65 16.96 17.30
CA VAL A 7 -26.83 16.38 16.24
C VAL A 7 -26.31 15.05 16.79
N SER A 8 -26.95 13.96 16.37
CA SER A 8 -26.45 12.61 16.57
C SER A 8 -25.08 12.51 15.89
N LEU A 9 -24.05 12.58 16.71
CA LEU A 9 -22.66 12.31 16.35
C LEU A 9 -22.59 10.83 15.96
N PHE A 10 -22.84 10.52 14.70
CA PHE A 10 -22.46 9.25 14.10
C PHE A 10 -20.94 9.17 14.21
N MET A 11 -20.46 8.49 15.26
CA MET A 11 -19.14 7.91 15.28
C MET A 11 -19.11 6.92 14.12
N PHE A 12 -18.69 7.39 12.94
CA PHE A 12 -18.08 6.52 11.95
C PHE A 12 -16.82 6.00 12.63
N SER A 13 -16.96 4.91 13.39
CA SER A 13 -15.89 3.98 13.65
C SER A 13 -15.41 3.55 12.27
N ALA A 14 -14.41 4.27 11.76
CA ALA A 14 -13.65 3.88 10.60
C ALA A 14 -13.12 2.49 10.93
N SER A 15 -13.79 1.48 10.40
CA SER A 15 -13.29 0.12 10.36
C SER A 15 -11.98 0.20 9.61
N VAL A 16 -10.89 0.33 10.36
CA VAL A 16 -9.55 0.03 9.88
C VAL A 16 -9.60 -1.45 9.56
N PHE A 17 -9.94 -1.77 8.32
CA PHE A 17 -9.81 -3.11 7.79
C PHE A 17 -8.32 -3.43 7.87
N ALA A 18 -7.95 -4.17 8.91
CA ALA A 18 -6.61 -4.66 9.07
C ALA A 18 -6.40 -5.73 7.99
N MET A 19 -6.00 -5.29 6.79
CA MET A 19 -5.62 -6.19 5.71
C MET A 19 -4.44 -7.03 6.19
N ASP A 20 -4.59 -8.34 6.10
CA ASP A 20 -3.50 -9.27 6.41
C ASP A 20 -2.41 -9.21 5.33
N ALA A 21 -1.22 -9.74 5.65
CA ALA A 21 -0.03 -9.65 4.79
C ALA A 21 -0.29 -10.16 3.36
N GLU A 22 -1.02 -11.27 3.21
CA GLU A 22 -1.40 -11.81 1.90
C GLU A 22 -2.32 -10.87 1.11
N GLN A 23 -3.27 -10.21 1.79
CA GLN A 23 -4.16 -9.25 1.15
C GLN A 23 -3.42 -7.98 0.71
N LEU A 24 -2.43 -7.54 1.49
CA LEU A 24 -1.55 -6.43 1.10
C LEU A 24 -0.71 -6.79 -0.12
N LYS A 25 -0.17 -8.01 -0.16
CA LYS A 25 0.59 -8.50 -1.32
C LYS A 25 -0.26 -8.57 -2.59
N GLU A 26 -1.46 -9.15 -2.49
CA GLU A 26 -2.38 -9.24 -3.62
C GLU A 26 -2.83 -7.85 -4.09
N SER A 27 -3.10 -6.94 -3.16
CA SER A 27 -3.42 -5.54 -3.47
C SER A 27 -2.27 -4.82 -4.19
N ASP A 28 -1.03 -5.01 -3.76
CA ASP A 28 0.13 -4.37 -4.40
C ASP A 28 0.38 -4.99 -5.78
N LEU A 29 0.22 -6.31 -5.97
CA LEU A 29 0.27 -6.96 -7.29
C LEU A 29 -0.82 -6.43 -8.25
N GLN A 30 -2.05 -6.28 -7.75
CA GLN A 30 -3.14 -5.74 -8.55
C GLN A 30 -2.88 -4.27 -8.91
N ALA A 31 -2.31 -3.49 -7.98
CA ALA A 31 -1.90 -2.12 -8.25
C ALA A 31 -0.79 -2.05 -9.30
N CYS A 32 0.18 -2.98 -9.28
CA CYS A 32 1.19 -3.13 -10.33
C CYS A 32 0.52 -3.37 -11.69
N GLN A 33 -0.33 -4.39 -11.81
CA GLN A 33 -0.99 -4.71 -13.08
C GLN A 33 -1.88 -3.57 -13.59
N SER A 34 -2.58 -2.88 -12.69
CA SER A 34 -3.43 -1.74 -13.06
C SER A 34 -2.60 -0.54 -13.52
N LYS A 35 -1.46 -0.27 -12.86
CA LYS A 35 -0.54 0.80 -13.26
C LYS A 35 0.16 0.48 -14.57
N ALA A 36 0.50 -0.77 -14.84
CA ALA A 36 1.10 -1.18 -16.10
C ALA A 36 0.24 -0.73 -17.30
N GLN A 37 -1.09 -0.82 -17.20
CA GLN A 37 -2.01 -0.35 -18.25
C GLN A 37 -1.94 1.16 -18.52
N SER A 38 -1.40 1.95 -17.59
CA SER A 38 -1.21 3.40 -17.71
C SER A 38 0.22 3.81 -18.05
N VAL A 39 1.14 2.85 -18.13
CA VAL A 39 2.56 3.09 -18.44
C VAL A 39 2.74 3.05 -19.97
N PRO A 40 3.53 3.97 -20.55
CA PRO A 40 3.82 3.95 -21.99
C PRO A 40 4.48 2.64 -22.42
N GLU A 41 4.15 2.14 -23.61
CA GLU A 41 4.58 0.81 -24.12
C GLU A 41 6.09 0.57 -24.03
N GLY A 42 6.92 1.60 -24.24
CA GLY A 42 8.38 1.52 -24.16
C GLY A 42 8.94 1.39 -22.74
N SER A 43 8.13 1.54 -21.71
CA SER A 43 8.52 1.47 -20.30
C SER A 43 7.77 0.39 -19.53
N LEU A 44 6.86 -0.34 -20.19
CA LEU A 44 6.01 -1.36 -19.58
C LEU A 44 6.83 -2.51 -18.96
N ASP A 45 7.84 -2.98 -19.70
CA ASP A 45 8.71 -4.09 -19.28
C ASP A 45 9.53 -3.73 -18.03
N GLN A 46 10.09 -2.52 -18.04
CA GLN A 46 10.86 -1.98 -16.91
C GLN A 46 9.95 -1.76 -15.69
N PHE A 47 8.76 -1.19 -15.90
CA PHE A 47 7.78 -1.00 -14.84
C PHE A 47 7.34 -2.33 -14.21
N ASN A 48 7.03 -3.35 -15.02
CA ASN A 48 6.62 -4.65 -14.50
C ASN A 48 7.73 -5.30 -13.67
N LYS A 49 8.98 -5.27 -14.16
CA LYS A 49 10.13 -5.82 -13.42
C LYS A 49 10.35 -5.10 -12.09
N THR A 50 10.32 -3.78 -12.08
CA THR A 50 10.47 -3.00 -10.83
C THR A 50 9.32 -3.31 -9.87
N CYS A 51 8.08 -3.37 -10.37
CA CYS A 51 6.91 -3.58 -9.52
C CYS A 51 6.85 -5.02 -8.95
N GLU A 52 7.18 -6.03 -9.74
CA GLU A 52 7.32 -7.41 -9.26
C GLU A 52 8.45 -7.53 -8.22
N CYS A 53 9.60 -6.92 -8.49
CA CYS A 53 10.71 -6.90 -7.56
C CYS A 53 10.33 -6.25 -6.22
N GLU A 54 9.65 -5.09 -6.25
CA GLU A 54 9.20 -4.40 -5.03
C GLU A 54 8.23 -5.25 -4.22
N VAL A 55 7.30 -5.93 -4.89
CA VAL A 55 6.37 -6.86 -4.25
C VAL A 55 7.15 -8.02 -3.61
N GLU A 56 8.10 -8.63 -4.31
CA GLU A 56 8.84 -9.76 -3.76
C GLU A 56 9.76 -9.37 -2.59
N ASN A 57 10.28 -8.15 -2.59
CA ASN A 57 11.18 -7.64 -1.54
C ASN A 57 10.46 -6.93 -0.39
N THR A 58 9.15 -6.72 -0.51
CA THR A 58 8.35 -6.12 0.58
C THR A 58 8.06 -7.15 1.66
N ASP A 59 8.51 -6.85 2.88
CA ASP A 59 8.10 -7.60 4.08
C ASP A 59 6.66 -7.23 4.46
N TYR A 60 5.71 -7.97 3.90
CA TYR A 60 4.27 -7.75 4.11
C TYR A 60 3.79 -8.06 5.51
N GLU A 61 4.47 -8.94 6.26
CA GLU A 61 4.16 -9.20 7.66
C GLU A 61 4.51 -7.97 8.49
N ALA A 62 5.75 -7.46 8.34
CA ALA A 62 6.16 -6.23 9.01
C ALA A 62 5.33 -5.02 8.57
N LEU A 63 4.90 -4.97 7.30
CA LEU A 63 4.05 -3.91 6.76
C LEU A 63 2.64 -3.96 7.37
N ALA A 64 2.05 -5.16 7.48
CA ALA A 64 0.75 -5.37 8.11
C ALA A 64 0.78 -4.99 9.60
N GLU A 65 1.82 -5.38 10.32
CA GLU A 65 2.02 -5.00 11.73
C GLU A 65 2.22 -3.48 11.89
N ALA A 66 3.02 -2.86 11.02
CA ALA A 66 3.22 -1.41 11.02
C ALA A 66 1.91 -0.66 10.73
N ARG A 67 1.08 -1.17 9.81
CA ARG A 67 -0.26 -0.62 9.55
C ARG A 67 -1.22 -0.79 10.72
N LYS A 68 -1.25 -1.97 11.35
CA LYS A 68 -2.06 -2.25 12.56
C LYS A 68 -1.68 -1.34 13.73
N SER A 69 -0.38 -1.12 13.93
CA SER A 69 0.14 -0.25 14.98
C SER A 69 0.05 1.25 14.66
N GLY A 70 -0.31 1.62 13.42
CA GLY A 70 -0.34 3.01 12.97
C GLY A 70 1.04 3.64 12.79
N ASP A 71 2.11 2.84 12.74
CA ASP A 71 3.49 3.32 12.53
C ASP A 71 3.74 3.62 11.05
N LEU A 72 3.29 4.81 10.62
CA LEU A 72 3.46 5.29 9.26
C LEU A 72 4.93 5.49 8.87
N LYS A 73 5.84 5.68 9.84
CA LYS A 73 7.28 5.79 9.54
C LYS A 73 7.83 4.44 9.14
N LYS A 74 7.49 3.38 9.89
CA LYS A 74 7.88 2.01 9.57
C LYS A 74 7.27 1.55 8.25
N VAL A 75 6.00 1.87 7.98
CA VAL A 75 5.37 1.60 6.68
C VAL A 75 6.15 2.23 5.52
N LYS A 76 6.56 3.50 5.65
CA LYS A 76 7.35 4.19 4.62
C LYS A 76 8.75 3.59 4.47
N ALA A 77 9.41 3.26 5.57
CA ALA A 77 10.74 2.66 5.55
C ALA A 77 10.74 1.30 4.86
N LEU A 78 9.76 0.44 5.16
CA LEU A 78 9.64 -0.89 4.55
C LEU A 78 9.41 -0.82 3.04
N LYS A 79 8.55 0.10 2.58
CA LYS A 79 8.33 0.33 1.14
C LYS A 79 9.56 0.93 0.46
N ALA A 80 10.26 1.85 1.13
CA ALA A 80 11.49 2.43 0.59
C ALA A 80 12.63 1.40 0.50
N GLU A 81 12.77 0.51 1.47
CA GLU A 81 13.77 -0.56 1.44
C GLU A 81 13.51 -1.54 0.29
N ALA A 82 12.25 -1.90 0.05
CA ALA A 82 11.86 -2.73 -1.08
C ALA A 82 12.16 -2.05 -2.42
N ALA A 83 11.83 -0.76 -2.55
CA ALA A 83 12.15 0.03 -3.75
C ALA A 83 13.66 0.18 -3.97
N GLU A 84 14.42 0.46 -2.91
CA GLU A 84 15.88 0.63 -2.99
C GLU A 84 16.54 -0.66 -3.49
N LYS A 85 16.11 -1.85 -3.04
CA LYS A 85 16.61 -3.14 -3.54
C LYS A 85 16.33 -3.36 -5.04
N CYS A 86 15.30 -2.71 -5.58
CA CYS A 86 14.84 -2.89 -6.95
C CYS A 86 15.30 -1.78 -7.91
N GLU A 87 15.72 -0.62 -7.39
CA GLU A 87 16.37 0.43 -8.19
C GLU A 87 17.81 0.06 -8.57
N VAL A 88 18.51 -0.75 -7.77
CA VAL A 88 19.90 -1.16 -8.06
C VAL A 88 19.99 -2.14 -9.24
N ASP A 89 18.94 -2.90 -9.54
CA ASP A 89 18.95 -3.93 -10.60
C ASP A 89 18.69 -3.35 -12.02
N VAL A 90 18.43 -2.04 -12.13
CA VAL A 90 18.07 -1.38 -13.41
C VAL A 90 19.12 -0.37 -13.89
N MET A 91 20.31 -0.34 -13.26
CA MET A 91 21.47 0.45 -13.70
C MET A 91 22.49 -0.36 -14.49
#